data_AF-A0AAP2WN36-F1
#
_entry.id   AF-A0AAP2WN36-F1
#
_cell.length_a   1.000
_cell.length_b   1.000
_cell.length_c   1.000
_cell.angle_alpha   90.00
_cell.angle_beta   90.00
_cell.angle_gamma   90.00
#
_symmetry.space_group_name_H-M   'P 1'
#
loop_
_entity.id
_entity.type
_entity.pdbx_description
1 polymer ?
#
loop_
_entity_poly.entity_id
_entity_poly.type
_entity_poly.pdbx_seq_one_letter_code
_entity_poly.pdbx_strand_id
1 'polypeptide(L)'
;MNILNIKHSLSLLMFFLLLFSGCATKVDRLEYALEFAGENRRELEKVLEYYSDDSLKFRAACFLIENMPRWYAYDGWQLDTLEVLMRKDREGILSKDDKMRWNSFDYHALNKIYDSKVITSEYLIENIDLAFQEWQKRPWNKSLSFDDFCDLILPYRIGNERLSDWRSLYNAYYGNLFDSIYTGNNRGL
;
A
#
# COMPACT_ATOMS: atom_id res chain seq x y z
N MET A 1 14.02 62.91 -5.36
CA MET A 1 13.54 61.54 -5.68
C MET A 1 12.03 61.56 -5.53
N ASN A 2 11.27 61.40 -6.63
CA ASN A 2 9.83 61.68 -6.65
C ASN A 2 9.04 60.65 -5.84
N ILE A 3 8.13 61.12 -4.97
CA ILE A 3 7.26 60.29 -4.11
C ILE A 3 6.43 59.30 -4.94
N LEU A 4 6.09 59.66 -6.19
CA LEU A 4 5.44 58.75 -7.15
C LEU A 4 6.32 57.53 -7.47
N ASN A 5 7.62 57.73 -7.73
CA ASN A 5 8.54 56.63 -8.07
C ASN A 5 8.77 55.68 -6.89
N ILE A 6 8.73 56.19 -5.65
CA ILE A 6 8.84 55.38 -4.44
C ILE A 6 7.58 54.52 -4.25
N LYS A 7 6.39 55.06 -4.49
CA LYS A 7 5.13 54.30 -4.45
C LYS A 7 5.05 53.23 -5.54
N HIS A 8 5.46 53.55 -6.77
CA HIS A 8 5.54 52.56 -7.85
C HIS A 8 6.57 51.46 -7.57
N SER A 9 7.73 51.80 -7.02
CA SER A 9 8.76 50.84 -6.63
C SER A 9 8.30 49.92 -5.49
N LEU A 10 7.62 50.46 -4.46
CA LEU A 10 7.01 49.67 -3.38
C LEU A 10 5.88 48.77 -3.88
N SER A 11 5.04 49.26 -4.80
CA SER A 11 3.97 48.48 -5.42
C SER A 11 4.50 47.34 -6.28
N LEU A 12 5.60 47.56 -7.02
CA LEU A 12 6.28 46.53 -7.81
C LEU A 12 6.94 45.47 -6.91
N LEU A 13 7.56 45.89 -5.79
CA LEU A 13 8.15 44.98 -4.81
C LEU A 13 7.09 44.08 -4.16
N MET A 14 5.92 44.64 -3.82
CA MET A 14 4.80 43.90 -3.24
C MET A 14 4.17 42.93 -4.25
N PHE A 15 4.11 43.30 -5.54
CA PHE A 15 3.68 42.40 -6.62
C PHE A 15 4.68 41.26 -6.85
N PHE A 16 5.99 41.52 -6.72
CA PHE A 16 7.04 40.50 -6.82
C PHE A 16 7.00 39.52 -5.64
N LEU A 17 6.70 39.98 -4.43
CA LEU A 17 6.53 39.13 -3.25
C LEU A 17 5.28 38.21 -3.35
N LEU A 18 4.22 38.65 -4.04
CA LEU A 18 3.02 37.85 -4.32
C LEU A 18 3.23 36.79 -5.43
N LEU A 19 4.26 36.94 -6.27
CA LEU A 19 4.62 35.93 -7.29
C LEU A 19 5.42 34.76 -6.71
N PHE A 20 5.99 34.90 -5.50
CA PHE A 20 6.73 33.85 -4.79
C PHE A 20 5.92 33.13 -3.71
N SER A 21 4.68 33.56 -3.43
CA SER A 21 3.77 32.87 -2.49
C SER A 21 3.03 31.67 -3.11
N GLY A 22 3.39 31.25 -4.32
CA GLY A 22 2.76 30.14 -5.04
C GLY A 22 3.28 28.73 -4.69
N CYS A 23 4.21 28.60 -3.74
CA CYS A 23 4.71 27.30 -3.29
C CYS A 23 4.35 27.07 -1.82
N ALA A 24 3.06 27.01 -1.54
CA ALA A 24 2.55 26.55 -0.26
C ALA A 24 1.54 25.44 -0.53
N THR A 25 1.89 24.26 -0.03
CA THR A 25 1.06 23.07 0.22
C THR A 25 0.60 22.25 -1.01
N LYS A 26 1.54 21.70 -1.79
CA LYS A 26 1.40 20.28 -2.11
C LYS A 26 1.94 19.56 -0.89
N VAL A 27 1.05 19.06 -0.02
CA VAL A 27 1.47 18.16 1.06
C VAL A 27 2.22 17.04 0.35
N ASP A 28 3.51 16.91 0.65
CA ASP A 28 4.29 15.78 0.19
C ASP A 28 3.66 14.54 0.85
N ARG A 29 2.94 13.75 0.04
CA ARG A 29 2.19 12.58 0.52
C ARG A 29 3.13 11.56 1.14
N LEU A 30 4.35 11.48 0.63
CA LEU A 30 5.36 10.57 1.13
C LEU A 30 5.80 11.00 2.53
N GLU A 31 6.16 12.28 2.68
CA GLU A 31 6.54 12.81 4.01
C GLU A 31 5.38 12.72 5.00
N TYR A 32 4.14 13.01 4.59
CA TYR A 32 2.96 12.79 5.43
C TYR A 32 2.85 11.35 5.90
N ALA A 33 3.06 10.37 5.01
CA ALA A 33 3.02 8.96 5.37
C ALA A 33 4.16 8.54 6.31
N LEU A 34 5.36 9.10 6.11
CA LEU A 34 6.53 8.87 6.97
C LEU A 34 6.33 9.48 8.37
N GLU A 35 5.80 10.70 8.46
CA GLU A 35 5.39 11.29 9.74
C GLU A 35 4.28 10.46 10.40
N PHE A 36 3.28 10.05 9.61
CA PHE A 36 2.21 9.19 10.09
C PHE A 36 2.72 7.82 10.55
N ALA A 37 3.89 7.34 10.13
CA ALA A 37 4.50 6.10 10.62
C ALA A 37 5.04 6.22 12.07
N GLY A 38 5.38 7.43 12.54
CA GLY A 38 5.94 7.65 13.87
C GLY A 38 7.23 6.84 14.08
N GLU A 39 7.30 6.04 15.16
CA GLU A 39 8.48 5.20 15.46
C GLU A 39 8.88 4.25 14.33
N ASN A 40 7.90 3.78 13.52
CA ASN A 40 8.15 2.87 12.41
C ASN A 40 8.65 3.57 11.12
N ARG A 41 8.79 4.89 11.13
CA ARG A 41 9.33 5.67 9.99
C ARG A 41 10.64 5.09 9.46
N ARG A 42 11.52 4.65 10.36
CA ARG A 42 12.84 4.09 10.00
C ARG A 42 12.74 2.85 9.13
N GLU A 43 11.73 2.00 9.33
CA GLU A 43 11.52 0.84 8.46
C GLU A 43 11.12 1.27 7.05
N LEU A 44 10.27 2.28 6.92
CA LEU A 44 9.86 2.79 5.60
C LEU A 44 11.00 3.51 4.87
N GLU A 45 11.82 4.28 5.60
CA GLU A 45 13.02 4.93 5.04
C GLU A 45 14.05 3.91 4.55
N LYS A 46 14.25 2.80 5.28
CA LYS A 46 15.12 1.70 4.81
C LYS A 46 14.68 1.13 3.46
N VAL A 47 13.38 1.04 3.20
CA VAL A 47 12.86 0.56 1.90
C VAL A 47 13.19 1.55 0.78
N LEU A 48 13.04 2.85 1.05
CA LEU A 48 13.40 3.90 0.09
C LEU A 48 14.91 3.90 -0.19
N GLU A 49 15.73 3.76 0.84
CA GLU A 49 17.19 3.64 0.70
C GLU A 49 17.59 2.38 -0.07
N TYR A 50 16.97 1.23 0.22
CA TYR A 50 17.25 -0.04 -0.46
C TYR A 50 17.05 0.04 -1.98
N TYR A 51 16.06 0.83 -2.44
CA TYR A 51 15.77 1.01 -3.85
C TYR A 51 16.34 2.31 -4.45
N SER A 52 17.26 3.02 -3.78
CA SER A 52 17.75 4.34 -4.23
C SER A 52 18.31 4.33 -5.66
N ASP A 53 18.90 3.20 -6.08
CA ASP A 53 19.52 3.04 -7.39
C ASP A 53 18.57 2.41 -8.43
N ASP A 54 17.38 1.94 -8.04
CA ASP A 54 16.34 1.40 -8.92
C ASP A 54 15.15 2.35 -8.98
N SER A 55 15.20 3.28 -9.94
CA SER A 55 14.17 4.33 -10.08
C SER A 55 12.72 3.80 -10.18
N LEU A 56 12.53 2.59 -10.72
CA LEU A 56 11.19 2.04 -10.93
C LEU A 56 10.66 1.37 -9.66
N LYS A 57 11.50 0.60 -8.97
CA LYS A 57 11.15 0.04 -7.65
C LYS A 57 11.04 1.11 -6.57
N PHE A 58 11.89 2.14 -6.62
CA PHE A 58 11.77 3.30 -5.74
C PHE A 58 10.40 3.97 -5.89
N ARG A 59 9.96 4.21 -7.13
CA ARG A 59 8.63 4.79 -7.40
C ARG A 59 7.49 3.89 -6.90
N ALA A 60 7.65 2.56 -6.99
CA ALA A 60 6.68 1.61 -6.43
C ALA A 60 6.66 1.63 -4.89
N ALA A 61 7.82 1.73 -4.25
CA ALA A 61 7.93 1.89 -2.80
C ALA A 61 7.26 3.17 -2.33
N CYS A 62 7.52 4.31 -2.99
CA CYS A 62 6.83 5.57 -2.72
C CYS A 62 5.32 5.41 -2.86
N PHE A 63 4.84 4.80 -3.95
CA PHE A 63 3.41 4.55 -4.15
C PHE A 63 2.78 3.76 -2.99
N LEU A 64 3.42 2.69 -2.52
CA LEU A 64 2.90 1.93 -1.39
C LEU A 64 2.88 2.79 -0.12
N ILE A 65 4.02 3.40 0.24
CA ILE A 65 4.18 4.19 1.48
C ILE A 65 3.19 5.36 1.52
N GLU A 66 3.06 6.14 0.44
CA GLU A 66 2.12 7.27 0.33
C GLU A 66 0.67 6.87 0.65
N ASN A 67 0.31 5.61 0.37
CA ASN A 67 -1.04 5.11 0.56
C ASN A 67 -1.24 4.36 1.89
N MET A 68 -0.17 3.98 2.60
CA MET A 68 -0.22 3.25 3.88
C MET A 68 -1.06 3.90 4.99
N PRO A 69 -1.15 5.24 5.13
CA PRO A 69 -2.04 5.84 6.13
C PRO A 69 -3.52 5.46 5.98
N ARG A 70 -3.93 4.92 4.83
CA ARG A 70 -5.30 4.43 4.57
C ARG A 70 -5.46 2.94 4.85
N TRP A 71 -4.37 2.21 5.06
CA TRP A 71 -4.36 0.76 5.18
C TRP A 71 -4.13 0.34 6.64
N TYR A 72 -5.04 -0.47 7.16
CA TYR A 72 -5.01 -0.98 8.52
C TYR A 72 -5.69 -2.34 8.62
N ALA A 73 -5.29 -3.13 9.61
CA ALA A 73 -6.03 -4.32 10.05
C ALA A 73 -6.76 -4.03 11.36
N TYR A 74 -7.84 -4.77 11.62
CA TYR A 74 -8.47 -4.76 12.93
C TYR A 74 -7.74 -5.74 13.87
N ASP A 75 -7.56 -5.32 15.11
CA ASP A 75 -6.95 -6.15 16.15
C ASP A 75 -7.94 -6.44 17.29
N GLY A 76 -7.90 -7.68 17.79
CA GLY A 76 -8.80 -8.19 18.80
C GLY A 76 -8.91 -9.72 18.76
N TRP A 77 -8.84 -10.35 19.94
CA TRP A 77 -8.94 -11.80 20.12
C TRP A 77 -10.26 -12.38 19.58
N GLN A 78 -11.30 -11.56 19.46
CA GLN A 78 -12.57 -11.94 18.85
C GLN A 78 -12.42 -12.31 17.36
N LEU A 79 -11.46 -11.70 16.65
CA LEU A 79 -11.15 -12.06 15.25
C LEU A 79 -10.43 -13.40 15.15
N ASP A 80 -9.60 -13.75 16.13
CA ASP A 80 -8.99 -15.09 16.21
C ASP A 80 -10.06 -16.17 16.41
N THR A 81 -11.22 -15.78 16.96
CA THR A 81 -12.38 -16.66 17.11
C THR A 81 -13.06 -16.90 15.75
N LEU A 82 -12.93 -16.01 14.77
CA LEU A 82 -13.55 -16.17 13.45
C LEU A 82 -13.02 -17.40 12.72
N GLU A 83 -11.71 -17.65 12.76
CA GLU A 83 -11.13 -18.85 12.16
C GLU A 83 -11.72 -20.13 12.76
N VAL A 84 -11.89 -20.15 14.09
CA VAL A 84 -12.52 -21.25 14.83
C VAL A 84 -13.99 -21.41 14.42
N LEU A 85 -14.73 -20.31 14.29
CA LEU A 85 -16.13 -20.32 13.88
C LEU A 85 -16.28 -20.81 12.43
N MET A 86 -15.42 -20.37 11.51
CA MET A 86 -15.40 -20.83 10.11
C MET A 86 -15.05 -22.33 10.02
N ARG A 87 -14.14 -22.83 10.86
CA ARG A 87 -13.86 -24.26 10.96
C ARG A 87 -15.08 -25.04 11.45
N LYS A 88 -15.70 -24.59 12.56
CA LYS A 88 -16.93 -25.20 13.10
C LYS A 88 -18.07 -25.23 12.08
N ASP A 89 -18.21 -24.17 11.27
CA ASP A 89 -19.25 -24.11 10.24
C ASP A 89 -18.99 -25.12 9.12
N ARG A 90 -17.74 -25.22 8.64
CA ARG A 90 -17.32 -26.25 7.67
C ARG A 90 -17.51 -27.68 8.19
N GLU A 91 -17.27 -27.90 9.47
CA GLU A 91 -17.46 -29.18 10.15
C GLU A 91 -18.94 -29.46 10.51
N GLY A 92 -19.84 -28.49 10.31
CA GLY A 92 -21.27 -28.62 10.63
C GLY A 92 -21.59 -28.62 12.12
N ILE A 93 -20.65 -28.22 12.99
CA ILE A 93 -20.76 -28.23 14.46
C ILE A 93 -21.00 -26.83 15.05
N LEU A 94 -21.23 -25.82 14.22
CA LEU A 94 -21.46 -24.45 14.66
C LEU A 94 -22.82 -24.33 15.39
N SER A 95 -22.78 -23.97 16.68
CA SER A 95 -23.99 -23.86 17.51
C SER A 95 -24.82 -22.61 17.18
N LYS A 96 -26.10 -22.59 17.61
CA LYS A 96 -26.94 -21.39 17.49
C LYS A 96 -26.38 -20.21 18.30
N ASP A 97 -25.80 -20.48 19.46
CA ASP A 97 -25.21 -19.47 20.34
C ASP A 97 -23.95 -18.86 19.70
N ASP A 98 -23.11 -19.69 19.06
CA ASP A 98 -21.97 -19.23 18.28
C ASP A 98 -22.41 -18.26 17.16
N LYS A 99 -23.49 -18.60 16.43
CA LYS A 99 -24.06 -17.75 15.37
C LYS A 99 -24.63 -16.44 15.91
N MET A 100 -25.37 -16.47 17.03
CA MET A 100 -25.90 -15.25 17.64
C MET A 100 -24.79 -14.32 18.10
N ARG A 101 -23.78 -14.87 18.78
CA ARG A 101 -22.61 -14.10 19.25
C ARG A 101 -21.89 -13.42 18.10
N TRP A 102 -21.68 -14.14 16.99
CA TRP A 102 -21.08 -13.58 15.78
C TRP A 102 -21.94 -12.49 15.13
N ASN A 103 -23.25 -12.73 14.97
CA ASN A 103 -24.15 -11.74 14.35
C ASN A 103 -24.26 -10.44 15.16
N SER A 104 -24.04 -10.50 16.48
CA SER A 104 -24.00 -9.32 17.36
C SER A 104 -22.64 -8.62 17.42
N PHE A 105 -21.60 -9.19 16.80
CA PHE A 105 -20.24 -8.69 16.89
C PHE A 105 -19.99 -7.55 15.91
N ASP A 106 -19.80 -6.34 16.43
CA ASP A 106 -19.35 -5.20 15.64
C ASP A 106 -17.82 -5.14 15.60
N TYR A 107 -17.24 -5.64 14.50
CA TYR A 107 -15.80 -5.64 14.32
C TYR A 107 -15.24 -4.24 14.01
N HIS A 108 -16.07 -3.25 13.65
CA HIS A 108 -15.61 -1.87 13.42
C HIS A 108 -15.25 -1.15 14.72
N ALA A 109 -15.73 -1.64 15.86
CA ALA A 109 -15.38 -1.14 17.18
C ALA A 109 -13.99 -1.59 17.66
N LEU A 110 -13.32 -2.49 16.91
CA LEU A 110 -11.98 -2.95 17.24
C LEU A 110 -10.91 -1.89 16.95
N ASN A 111 -9.77 -2.05 17.62
CA ASN A 111 -8.62 -1.19 17.40
C ASN A 111 -8.07 -1.39 15.97
N LYS A 112 -7.67 -0.29 15.35
CA LYS A 112 -7.01 -0.29 14.04
C LYS A 112 -5.50 -0.31 14.22
N ILE A 113 -4.85 -1.28 13.63
CA ILE A 113 -3.39 -1.33 13.48
C ILE A 113 -3.08 -0.91 12.05
N TYR A 114 -2.52 0.28 11.89
CA TYR A 114 -2.13 0.82 10.60
C TYR A 114 -0.84 0.18 10.11
N ASP A 115 -0.77 -0.15 8.82
CA ASP A 115 0.39 -0.81 8.23
C ASP A 115 1.65 0.03 8.38
N SER A 116 1.53 1.34 8.18
CA SER A 116 2.65 2.30 8.34
C SER A 116 3.30 2.22 9.72
N LYS A 117 2.59 1.73 10.74
CA LYS A 117 3.06 1.63 12.14
C LYS A 117 3.76 0.31 12.46
N VAL A 118 3.59 -0.74 11.65
CA VAL A 118 4.02 -2.11 12.01
C VAL A 118 4.72 -2.88 10.91
N ILE A 119 4.58 -2.46 9.65
CA ILE A 119 5.20 -3.16 8.51
C ILE A 119 6.72 -3.03 8.60
N THR A 120 7.43 -4.13 8.37
CA THR A 120 8.89 -4.15 8.36
C THR A 120 9.41 -3.85 6.96
N SER A 121 10.65 -3.35 6.90
CA SER A 121 11.34 -3.13 5.64
C SER A 121 11.51 -4.43 4.85
N GLU A 122 11.85 -5.53 5.50
CA GLU A 122 12.05 -6.84 4.85
C GLU A 122 10.76 -7.33 4.18
N TYR A 123 9.62 -7.24 4.86
CA TYR A 123 8.32 -7.65 4.30
C TYR A 123 7.94 -6.83 3.07
N LEU A 124 8.14 -5.50 3.13
CA LEU A 124 7.78 -4.61 2.04
C LEU A 124 8.70 -4.82 0.82
N ILE A 125 10.00 -4.97 1.05
CA ILE A 125 10.99 -5.27 0.00
C ILE A 125 10.66 -6.60 -0.67
N GLU A 126 10.42 -7.66 0.10
CA GLU A 126 10.05 -8.97 -0.47
C GLU A 126 8.79 -8.88 -1.34
N ASN A 127 7.74 -8.19 -0.84
CA ASN A 127 6.50 -8.05 -1.60
C ASN A 127 6.67 -7.23 -2.89
N ILE A 128 7.46 -6.15 -2.85
CA ILE A 128 7.78 -5.36 -4.05
C ILE A 128 8.54 -6.24 -5.04
N ASP A 129 9.58 -6.94 -4.60
CA ASP A 129 10.39 -7.78 -5.49
C ASP A 129 9.57 -8.90 -6.13
N LEU A 130 8.74 -9.59 -5.35
CA LEU A 130 7.83 -10.60 -5.88
C LEU A 130 6.80 -9.99 -6.83
N ALA A 131 6.27 -8.80 -6.57
CA ALA A 131 5.38 -8.10 -7.50
C ALA A 131 6.07 -7.84 -8.84
N PHE A 132 7.31 -7.34 -8.83
CA PHE A 132 8.07 -7.09 -10.04
C PHE A 132 8.39 -8.37 -10.80
N GLN A 133 8.75 -9.45 -10.11
CA GLN A 133 8.96 -10.76 -10.73
C GLN A 133 7.69 -11.23 -11.46
N GLU A 134 6.53 -11.13 -10.82
CA GLU A 134 5.24 -11.49 -11.41
C GLU A 134 4.87 -10.59 -12.61
N TRP A 135 5.11 -9.29 -12.50
CA TRP A 135 4.85 -8.34 -13.56
C TRP A 135 5.72 -8.60 -14.81
N GLN A 136 7.01 -8.92 -14.61
CA GLN A 136 7.97 -9.14 -15.69
C GLN A 136 7.92 -10.56 -16.28
N LYS A 137 7.70 -11.59 -15.45
CA LYS A 137 7.73 -12.99 -15.86
C LYS A 137 6.55 -13.35 -16.75
N ARG A 138 5.35 -12.82 -16.46
CA ARG A 138 4.11 -13.35 -17.06
C ARG A 138 3.78 -12.69 -18.40
N PRO A 139 3.56 -13.46 -19.48
CA PRO A 139 3.31 -12.90 -20.81
C PRO A 139 2.08 -12.00 -20.92
N TRP A 140 1.01 -12.26 -20.15
CA TRP A 140 -0.21 -11.46 -20.15
C TRP A 140 -0.07 -10.12 -19.41
N ASN A 141 1.00 -9.94 -18.63
CA ASN A 141 1.30 -8.68 -17.94
C ASN A 141 2.04 -7.69 -18.84
N LYS A 142 2.50 -8.12 -20.03
CA LYS A 142 3.32 -7.29 -20.94
C LYS A 142 2.63 -6.03 -21.46
N SER A 143 1.30 -5.99 -21.46
CA SER A 143 0.52 -4.81 -21.86
C SER A 143 0.19 -3.87 -20.71
N LEU A 144 0.49 -4.25 -19.46
CA LEU A 144 0.17 -3.44 -18.29
C LEU A 144 1.17 -2.30 -18.16
N SER A 145 0.65 -1.08 -17.98
CA SER A 145 1.46 0.08 -17.64
C SER A 145 2.02 -0.04 -16.22
N PHE A 146 2.94 0.85 -15.86
CA PHE A 146 3.41 0.93 -14.47
C PHE A 146 2.26 1.30 -13.51
N ASP A 147 1.31 2.13 -13.94
CA ASP A 147 0.19 2.52 -13.09
C ASP A 147 -0.77 1.32 -12.90
N ASP A 148 -1.03 0.53 -13.95
CA ASP A 148 -1.78 -0.73 -13.82
C ASP A 148 -1.06 -1.72 -12.89
N PHE A 149 0.27 -1.78 -12.97
CA PHE A 149 1.07 -2.58 -12.05
C PHE A 149 0.86 -2.14 -10.59
N CYS A 150 0.93 -0.84 -10.33
CA CYS A 150 0.73 -0.27 -9.00
C CYS A 150 -0.66 -0.58 -8.42
N ASP A 151 -1.70 -0.59 -9.25
CA ASP A 151 -3.07 -0.81 -8.80
C ASP A 151 -3.45 -2.30 -8.72
N LEU A 152 -2.92 -3.15 -9.60
CA LEU A 152 -3.39 -4.53 -9.77
C LEU A 152 -2.44 -5.61 -9.23
N ILE A 153 -1.13 -5.37 -9.24
CA ILE A 153 -0.12 -6.40 -8.95
C ILE A 153 0.70 -6.05 -7.71
N LEU A 154 1.06 -4.78 -7.54
CA LEU A 154 1.87 -4.28 -6.44
C LEU A 154 1.23 -4.40 -5.05
N PRO A 155 -0.10 -4.25 -4.85
CA PRO A 155 -0.69 -4.26 -3.51
C PRO A 155 -0.35 -5.54 -2.73
N TYR A 156 0.17 -5.39 -1.52
CA TYR A 156 0.60 -6.49 -0.66
C TYR A 156 -0.51 -7.03 0.24
N ARG A 157 -1.75 -6.53 0.11
CA ARG A 157 -2.89 -6.90 0.95
C ARG A 157 -4.21 -6.82 0.20
N ILE A 158 -5.23 -7.48 0.75
CA ILE A 158 -6.62 -7.39 0.29
C ILE A 158 -7.47 -6.83 1.45
N GLY A 159 -8.14 -5.70 1.21
CA GLY A 159 -9.01 -5.07 2.21
C GLY A 159 -8.31 -4.79 3.54
N ASN A 160 -8.99 -5.09 4.65
CA ASN A 160 -8.51 -4.86 6.03
C ASN A 160 -7.93 -6.14 6.69
N GLU A 161 -7.48 -7.11 5.88
CA GLU A 161 -6.90 -8.35 6.38
C GLU A 161 -5.55 -8.11 7.08
N ARG A 162 -5.17 -9.01 7.99
CA ARG A 162 -3.84 -8.97 8.63
C ARG A 162 -2.74 -9.21 7.60
N LEU A 163 -1.58 -8.58 7.81
CA LEU A 163 -0.39 -8.85 7.01
C LEU A 163 -0.02 -10.34 7.13
N SER A 164 0.31 -10.94 6.00
CA SER A 164 0.72 -12.35 5.92
C SER A 164 1.60 -12.57 4.69
N ASP A 165 2.28 -13.71 4.66
CA ASP A 165 3.20 -14.11 3.57
C ASP A 165 2.44 -14.72 2.38
N TRP A 166 1.20 -14.30 2.15
CA TRP A 166 0.30 -14.91 1.16
C TRP A 166 0.90 -14.92 -0.24
N ARG A 167 1.66 -13.88 -0.62
CA ARG A 167 2.27 -13.76 -1.95
C ARG A 167 3.33 -14.84 -2.17
N SER A 168 4.20 -15.03 -1.18
CA SER A 168 5.23 -16.06 -1.19
C SER A 168 4.60 -17.47 -1.18
N LEU A 169 3.60 -17.70 -0.33
CA LEU A 169 2.84 -18.96 -0.30
C LEU A 169 2.16 -19.23 -1.65
N TYR A 170 1.44 -18.25 -2.19
CA TYR A 170 0.73 -18.36 -3.46
C TYR A 170 1.66 -18.72 -4.61
N ASN A 171 2.81 -18.05 -4.70
CA ASN A 171 3.83 -18.34 -5.71
C ASN A 171 4.40 -19.75 -5.54
N ALA A 172 4.67 -20.20 -4.31
CA ALA A 172 5.15 -21.55 -4.05
C ALA A 172 4.14 -22.64 -4.43
N TYR A 173 2.85 -22.43 -4.11
CA TYR A 173 1.80 -23.42 -4.35
C TYR A 173 1.35 -23.47 -5.82
N TYR A 174 1.17 -22.31 -6.45
CA TYR A 174 0.54 -22.23 -7.77
C TYR A 174 1.51 -21.87 -8.90
N GLY A 175 2.75 -21.43 -8.61
CA GLY A 175 3.71 -21.03 -9.63
C GLY A 175 3.93 -22.09 -10.70
N ASN A 176 4.16 -23.34 -10.27
CA ASN A 176 4.35 -24.48 -11.18
C ASN A 176 3.09 -24.79 -11.99
N LEU A 177 1.91 -24.61 -11.40
CA LEU A 177 0.64 -24.85 -12.08
C LEU A 177 0.43 -23.82 -13.19
N PHE A 178 0.67 -22.54 -12.92
CA PHE A 178 0.56 -21.49 -13.93
C PHE A 178 1.57 -21.67 -15.07
N ASP A 179 2.80 -22.02 -14.74
CA ASP A 179 3.84 -22.30 -15.72
C ASP A 179 3.46 -23.51 -16.60
N SER A 180 2.72 -24.49 -16.06
CA SER A 180 2.26 -25.67 -16.80
C SER A 180 1.00 -25.45 -17.65
N ILE A 181 0.08 -24.58 -17.23
CA ILE A 181 -1.20 -24.37 -17.94
C ILE A 181 -1.03 -23.40 -19.12
N TYR A 182 -0.07 -22.47 -19.04
CA TYR A 182 0.13 -21.46 -20.07
C TYR A 182 1.29 -21.81 -21.02
N THR A 183 0.97 -22.45 -22.16
CA THR A 183 1.96 -22.85 -23.20
C THR A 183 2.20 -21.79 -24.29
N GLY A 184 1.82 -20.53 -24.05
CA GLY A 184 2.20 -19.41 -24.93
C GLY A 184 1.44 -19.28 -26.26
N ASN A 185 0.36 -20.02 -26.49
CA ASN A 185 -0.41 -19.89 -27.74
C ASN A 185 -1.37 -18.69 -27.71
N ASN A 186 -0.83 -17.50 -27.97
CA ASN A 186 -1.59 -16.45 -28.64
C ASN A 186 -1.76 -16.87 -30.11
N ARG A 187 -2.81 -17.63 -30.42
CA ARG A 187 -3.37 -17.57 -31.77
C ARG A 187 -4.15 -16.28 -31.85
N GLY A 188 -3.64 -15.35 -32.67
CA GLY A 188 -4.21 -14.04 -32.88
C GLY A 188 -5.70 -14.09 -33.22
N LEU A 189 -6.38 -13.06 -32.74
CA LEU A 189 -7.63 -12.58 -33.33
C LEU A 189 -7.42 -12.26 -34.82
#